data_AF-A0A7M1XHS9-F1
#
_entry.id   AF-A0A7M1XHS9-F1
#
_cell.length_a   1.000
_cell.length_b   1.000
_cell.length_c   1.000
_cell.angle_alpha   90.00
_cell.angle_beta   90.00
_cell.angle_gamma   90.00
#
_symmetry.space_group_name_H-M   'P 1'
#
loop_
_entity.id
_entity.type
_entity.pdbx_description
1 polymer ?
#
loop_
_entity_poly.entity_id
_entity_poly.type
_entity_poly.pdbx_seq_one_letter_code
_entity_poly.pdbx_strand_id
1 'polypeptide(L)'
;MAKNAITALKWANPKSIANSFEQTFYDANASLFNVKTSIYNENRSIFDVIKSDVILKGLFNRSKLNDDFKQFPKEQLAREVIQTALLEQTPFVTFREHRIYIPTYSIEINDIYYKHADLLKEEPYSQCMKDENYAIVNPFKTYGLALLDSPFTRLIRLEAKKDNIHVFYHCAFETLFFVDEECNLIEELPILDEKCQYKDNLHLFENLNTIANDYLYHDRTKLFSDLLKLNLLSEAYYDECMEEELKYQKKMKRKNHDL
;
A
#
# COMPACT_ATOMS: atom_id res chain seq x y z
N MET A 1 16.35 -9.70 -18.39
CA MET A 1 17.75 -9.32 -18.06
C MET A 1 17.85 -8.05 -17.20
N ALA A 2 16.82 -7.69 -16.41
CA ALA A 2 16.76 -6.40 -15.68
C ALA A 2 17.13 -6.47 -14.18
N LYS A 3 17.44 -7.65 -13.62
CA LYS A 3 17.49 -7.83 -12.16
C LYS A 3 18.63 -7.08 -11.43
N ASN A 4 19.82 -6.93 -12.02
CA ASN A 4 21.03 -6.77 -11.19
C ASN A 4 21.45 -5.33 -10.85
N ALA A 5 21.14 -4.33 -11.67
CA ALA A 5 21.45 -2.93 -11.34
C ALA A 5 20.45 -2.33 -10.33
N ILE A 6 19.18 -2.71 -10.46
CA ILE A 6 18.16 -2.46 -9.43
C ILE A 6 18.54 -3.20 -8.15
N THR A 7 19.19 -4.37 -8.24
CA THR A 7 19.72 -5.06 -7.04
C THR A 7 20.74 -4.21 -6.29
N ALA A 8 21.52 -3.35 -6.94
CA ALA A 8 22.38 -2.40 -6.23
C ALA A 8 21.52 -1.42 -5.41
N LEU A 9 20.53 -0.77 -6.02
CA LEU A 9 19.58 0.13 -5.33
C LEU A 9 18.78 -0.55 -4.21
N LYS A 10 18.52 -1.86 -4.31
CA LYS A 10 17.86 -2.64 -3.22
C LYS A 10 18.65 -2.69 -1.93
N TRP A 11 19.98 -2.60 -1.99
CA TRP A 11 20.84 -2.60 -0.80
C TRP A 11 20.82 -1.26 -0.05
N ALA A 12 20.28 -0.21 -0.65
CA ALA A 12 20.27 1.13 -0.09
C ALA A 12 19.01 1.45 0.75
N ASN A 13 18.11 0.51 1.03
CA ASN A 13 16.96 0.80 1.91
C ASN A 13 17.48 0.99 3.36
N PRO A 14 17.68 2.24 3.84
CA PRO A 14 18.39 2.48 5.10
C PRO A 14 17.48 2.27 6.31
N LYS A 15 16.17 2.12 6.06
CA LYS A 15 15.15 2.28 7.08
C LYS A 15 14.63 0.94 7.54
N SER A 16 14.97 0.60 8.77
CA SER A 16 14.48 -0.59 9.46
C SER A 16 12.96 -0.60 9.52
N ILE A 17 12.35 -1.68 9.02
CA ILE A 17 10.92 -1.95 9.11
C ILE A 17 10.48 -2.11 10.58
N ALA A 18 11.36 -2.65 11.43
CA ALA A 18 11.05 -3.11 12.78
C ALA A 18 10.45 -2.02 13.70
N ASN A 19 10.77 -0.74 13.46
CA ASN A 19 10.27 0.39 14.26
C ASN A 19 9.34 1.31 13.48
N SER A 20 8.85 0.86 12.31
CA SER A 20 7.90 1.64 11.52
C SER A 20 6.52 1.65 12.17
N PHE A 21 5.71 2.65 11.81
CA PHE A 21 4.33 2.72 12.26
C PHE A 21 3.55 1.48 11.78
N GLU A 22 3.79 1.08 10.54
CA GLU A 22 3.17 -0.06 9.88
C GLU A 22 3.47 -1.35 10.66
N GLN A 23 4.75 -1.63 10.93
CA GLN A 23 5.13 -2.81 11.69
C GLN A 23 4.60 -2.78 13.13
N THR A 24 4.67 -1.62 13.80
CA THR A 24 4.18 -1.47 15.17
C THR A 24 2.67 -1.71 15.25
N PHE A 25 1.92 -1.18 14.29
CA PHE A 25 0.48 -1.38 14.20
C PHE A 25 0.15 -2.85 13.90
N TYR A 26 0.85 -3.47 12.95
CA TYR A 26 0.71 -4.90 12.65
C TYR A 26 0.97 -5.76 13.88
N ASP A 27 2.12 -5.61 14.56
CA ASP A 27 2.50 -6.44 15.71
C ASP A 27 1.50 -6.32 16.86
N ALA A 28 0.96 -5.12 17.09
CA ALA A 28 -0.04 -4.87 18.12
C ALA A 28 -1.42 -5.50 17.82
N ASN A 29 -1.74 -5.75 16.55
CA ASN A 29 -3.09 -6.11 16.11
C ASN A 29 -3.17 -7.42 15.33
N ALA A 30 -2.06 -8.11 15.05
CA ALA A 30 -2.05 -9.35 14.26
C ALA A 30 -2.93 -10.47 14.84
N SER A 31 -3.25 -10.42 16.14
CA SER A 31 -4.20 -11.34 16.78
C SER A 31 -5.65 -11.16 16.32
N LEU A 32 -6.00 -10.04 15.67
CA LEU A 32 -7.34 -9.79 15.13
C LEU A 32 -7.65 -10.61 13.87
N PHE A 33 -6.63 -11.16 13.20
CA PHE A 33 -6.87 -12.00 12.04
C PHE A 33 -7.63 -13.27 12.44
N ASN A 34 -8.75 -13.52 11.76
CA ASN A 34 -9.52 -14.76 11.87
C ASN A 34 -9.10 -15.77 10.80
N VAL A 35 -9.71 -16.96 10.82
CA VAL A 35 -9.43 -18.06 9.90
C VAL A 35 -9.47 -17.62 8.43
N LYS A 36 -10.48 -16.85 8.03
CA LYS A 36 -10.64 -16.41 6.64
C LYS A 36 -9.72 -15.24 6.24
N THR A 37 -9.33 -14.39 7.19
CA THR A 37 -8.43 -13.25 6.93
C THR A 37 -6.96 -13.57 7.18
N SER A 38 -6.65 -14.72 7.77
CA SER A 38 -5.28 -15.17 8.09
C SER A 38 -4.35 -15.25 6.87
N ILE A 39 -4.90 -15.41 5.68
CA ILE A 39 -4.14 -15.38 4.42
C ILE A 39 -3.48 -14.02 4.15
N TYR A 40 -3.92 -12.96 4.83
CA TYR A 40 -3.33 -11.63 4.74
C TYR A 40 -2.46 -11.30 5.94
N ASN A 41 -2.15 -12.27 6.81
CA ASN A 41 -1.25 -12.10 7.95
C ASN A 41 0.19 -12.33 7.50
N GLU A 42 0.71 -11.42 6.67
CA GLU A 42 2.03 -11.53 6.04
C GLU A 42 2.94 -10.37 6.41
N ASN A 43 4.19 -10.67 6.79
CA ASN A 43 5.20 -9.69 7.18
C ASN A 43 6.57 -9.96 6.53
N ARG A 44 6.58 -10.53 5.32
CA ARG A 44 7.82 -10.90 4.61
C ARG A 44 8.51 -9.67 3.99
N SER A 45 7.73 -8.66 3.63
CA SER A 45 8.18 -7.38 3.09
C SER A 45 7.37 -6.24 3.72
N ILE A 46 7.85 -5.00 3.57
CA ILE A 46 7.09 -3.84 4.02
C ILE A 46 5.77 -3.69 3.27
N PHE A 47 5.74 -4.04 1.98
CA PHE A 47 4.50 -3.99 1.21
C PHE A 47 3.47 -5.00 1.72
N ASP A 48 3.90 -6.19 2.14
CA ASP A 48 3.01 -7.18 2.76
C ASP A 48 2.46 -6.67 4.09
N VAL A 49 3.28 -6.01 4.91
CA VAL A 49 2.82 -5.36 6.15
C VAL A 49 1.79 -4.28 5.86
N ILE A 50 2.02 -3.43 4.85
CA ILE A 50 1.04 -2.41 4.42
C ILE A 50 -0.29 -3.07 4.01
N LYS A 51 -0.25 -4.18 3.28
CA LYS A 51 -1.47 -4.94 2.91
C LYS A 51 -2.16 -5.52 4.15
N SER A 52 -1.39 -6.10 5.07
CA SER A 52 -1.90 -6.60 6.35
C SER A 52 -2.60 -5.50 7.15
N ASP A 53 -2.02 -4.30 7.21
CA ASP A 53 -2.57 -3.14 7.89
C ASP A 53 -3.93 -2.69 7.33
N VAL A 54 -4.13 -2.76 6.00
CA VAL A 54 -5.44 -2.47 5.39
C VAL A 54 -6.51 -3.39 5.97
N ILE A 55 -6.20 -4.68 6.11
CA ILE A 55 -7.13 -5.67 6.66
C ILE A 55 -7.38 -5.39 8.14
N LEU A 56 -6.31 -5.19 8.92
CA LEU A 56 -6.39 -4.93 10.36
C LEU A 56 -7.20 -3.66 10.67
N LYS A 57 -7.00 -2.57 9.93
CA LYS A 57 -7.82 -1.35 10.06
C LYS A 57 -9.28 -1.62 9.68
N GLY A 58 -9.54 -2.44 8.67
CA GLY A 58 -10.88 -2.90 8.34
C GLY A 58 -11.57 -3.67 9.47
N LEU A 59 -10.85 -4.60 10.10
CA LEU A 59 -11.33 -5.37 11.24
C LEU A 59 -11.56 -4.48 12.47
N PHE A 60 -10.68 -3.51 12.70
CA PHE A 60 -10.84 -2.50 13.75
C PHE A 60 -12.09 -1.64 13.52
N ASN A 61 -12.27 -1.14 12.29
CA ASN A 61 -13.47 -0.41 11.89
C ASN A 61 -14.73 -1.24 12.15
N ARG A 62 -14.74 -2.51 11.74
CA ARG A 62 -15.85 -3.43 12.01
C ARG A 62 -16.15 -3.53 13.50
N SER A 63 -15.12 -3.80 14.31
CA SER A 63 -15.28 -3.96 15.76
C SER A 63 -15.88 -2.70 16.39
N LYS A 64 -15.28 -1.53 16.10
CA LYS A 64 -15.74 -0.22 16.56
C LYS A 64 -17.20 0.04 16.15
N LEU A 65 -17.52 -0.07 14.86
CA LEU A 65 -18.87 0.19 14.35
C LEU A 65 -19.89 -0.77 14.96
N ASN A 66 -19.53 -2.05 15.13
CA ASN A 66 -20.41 -3.02 15.76
C ASN A 66 -20.71 -2.64 17.22
N ASP A 67 -19.70 -2.22 17.98
CA ASP A 67 -19.87 -1.85 19.37
C ASP A 67 -20.62 -0.53 19.55
N ASP A 68 -20.42 0.42 18.63
CA ASP A 68 -21.17 1.67 18.57
C ASP A 68 -22.65 1.38 18.23
N PHE A 69 -22.94 0.65 17.16
CA PHE A 69 -24.31 0.31 16.77
C PHE A 69 -25.03 -0.59 17.79
N LYS A 70 -24.32 -1.41 18.57
CA LYS A 70 -24.92 -2.20 19.65
C LYS A 70 -25.61 -1.33 20.70
N GLN A 71 -25.10 -0.13 20.97
CA GLN A 71 -25.60 0.76 22.02
C GLN A 71 -26.94 1.43 21.68
N PHE A 72 -27.32 1.45 20.40
CA PHE A 72 -28.54 2.11 19.94
C PHE A 72 -29.64 1.08 19.59
N PRO A 73 -30.91 1.38 19.92
CA PRO A 73 -32.06 0.62 19.43
C PRO A 73 -32.27 0.86 17.93
N LYS A 74 -32.98 -0.06 17.27
CA LYS A 74 -33.20 -0.06 15.82
C LYS A 74 -33.77 1.27 15.32
N GLU A 75 -34.76 1.82 16.01
CA GLU A 75 -35.48 3.04 15.61
C GLU A 75 -34.59 4.29 15.66
N GLN A 76 -33.55 4.28 16.49
CA GLN A 76 -32.56 5.35 16.54
C GLN A 76 -31.53 5.21 15.42
N LEU A 77 -31.10 3.98 15.12
CA LEU A 77 -30.21 3.70 14.01
C LEU A 77 -30.83 4.04 12.65
N ALA A 78 -32.16 4.00 12.52
CA ALA A 78 -32.86 4.43 11.30
C ALA A 78 -32.74 5.95 11.02
N ARG A 79 -32.21 6.75 11.97
CA ARG A 79 -32.05 8.19 11.81
C ARG A 79 -30.68 8.51 11.22
N GLU A 80 -30.65 9.15 10.05
CA GLU A 80 -29.43 9.54 9.33
C GLU A 80 -28.44 10.36 10.18
N VAL A 81 -28.94 11.24 11.04
CA VAL A 81 -28.10 12.06 11.94
C VAL A 81 -27.30 11.19 12.90
N ILE A 82 -27.90 10.13 13.44
CA ILE A 82 -27.22 9.20 14.34
C ILE A 82 -26.18 8.40 13.55
N GLN A 83 -26.55 7.86 12.39
CA GLN A 83 -25.61 7.10 11.55
C GLN A 83 -24.38 7.93 11.17
N THR A 84 -24.61 9.17 10.74
CA THR A 84 -23.54 10.09 10.34
C THR A 84 -22.60 10.39 11.50
N ALA A 85 -23.13 10.61 12.70
CA ALA A 85 -22.33 10.85 13.90
C ALA A 85 -21.51 9.61 14.30
N LEU A 86 -22.06 8.41 14.20
CA LEU A 86 -21.34 7.17 14.54
C LEU A 86 -20.24 6.83 13.52
N LEU A 87 -20.44 7.22 12.26
CA LEU A 87 -19.45 7.04 11.21
C LEU A 87 -18.41 8.16 11.17
N GLU A 88 -18.57 9.20 11.98
CA GLU A 88 -17.66 10.34 12.05
C GLU A 88 -16.23 9.85 12.39
N GLN A 89 -15.24 10.37 11.68
CA GLN A 89 -13.82 10.02 11.81
C GLN A 89 -13.46 8.55 11.50
N THR A 90 -14.41 7.70 11.09
CA THR A 90 -14.10 6.33 10.69
C THR A 90 -13.54 6.33 9.27
N PRO A 91 -12.31 5.84 9.04
CA PRO A 91 -11.70 5.87 7.71
C PRO A 91 -12.48 5.00 6.74
N PHE A 92 -12.64 5.48 5.51
CA PHE A 92 -13.27 4.75 4.43
C PHE A 92 -12.58 5.05 3.10
N VAL A 93 -12.77 4.16 2.14
CA VAL A 93 -12.44 4.41 0.73
C VAL A 93 -13.72 4.61 -0.07
N THR A 94 -13.72 5.56 -1.01
CA THR A 94 -14.79 5.68 -1.99
C THR A 94 -14.50 4.76 -3.17
N PHE A 95 -15.39 3.81 -3.44
CA PHE A 95 -15.30 2.90 -4.57
C PHE A 95 -16.63 2.86 -5.32
N ARG A 96 -16.63 3.29 -6.59
CA ARG A 96 -17.84 3.38 -7.43
C ARG A 96 -19.00 4.10 -6.73
N GLU A 97 -18.74 5.25 -6.11
CA GLU A 97 -19.70 6.05 -5.34
C GLU A 97 -20.16 5.45 -4.00
N HIS A 98 -19.69 4.25 -3.63
CA HIS A 98 -19.94 3.64 -2.32
C HIS A 98 -18.82 3.96 -1.33
N ARG A 99 -19.16 4.03 -0.05
CA ARG A 99 -18.20 4.18 1.04
C ARG A 99 -17.89 2.83 1.66
N ILE A 100 -16.64 2.40 1.57
CA ILE A 100 -16.17 1.13 2.09
C ILE A 100 -15.41 1.39 3.38
N TYR A 101 -16.07 1.11 4.50
CA TYR A 101 -15.51 1.24 5.86
C TYR A 101 -14.82 -0.05 6.29
N ILE A 102 -15.28 -1.20 5.80
CA ILE A 102 -14.78 -2.53 6.15
C ILE A 102 -14.38 -3.23 4.84
N PRO A 103 -13.11 -3.13 4.41
CA PRO A 103 -12.62 -3.71 3.15
C PRO A 103 -12.84 -5.22 2.99
N THR A 104 -12.99 -5.94 4.09
CA THR A 104 -13.26 -7.39 4.04
C THR A 104 -14.73 -7.71 3.76
N TYR A 105 -15.63 -6.73 3.82
CA TYR A 105 -17.03 -6.91 3.43
C TYR A 105 -17.29 -6.43 2.00
N SER A 106 -18.36 -6.93 1.38
CA SER A 106 -18.77 -6.50 0.05
C SER A 106 -19.31 -5.06 0.05
N ILE A 107 -19.55 -4.52 -1.15
CA ILE A 107 -20.16 -3.18 -1.32
C ILE A 107 -21.53 -3.15 -0.64
N GLU A 108 -22.34 -4.18 -0.85
CA GLU A 108 -23.71 -4.26 -0.34
C GLU A 108 -23.72 -4.26 1.19
N ILE A 109 -22.82 -5.01 1.82
CA ILE A 109 -22.71 -5.03 3.28
C ILE A 109 -22.19 -3.69 3.81
N ASN A 110 -21.19 -3.07 3.16
CA ASN A 110 -20.74 -1.74 3.54
C ASN A 110 -21.86 -0.68 3.42
N ASP A 111 -22.72 -0.79 2.41
CA ASP A 111 -23.90 0.07 2.28
C ASP A 111 -24.90 -0.13 3.42
N ILE A 112 -25.05 -1.35 3.95
CA ILE A 112 -25.83 -1.59 5.17
C ILE A 112 -25.22 -0.84 6.35
N TYR A 113 -23.90 -0.94 6.55
CA TYR A 113 -23.21 -0.18 7.61
C TYR A 113 -23.33 1.34 7.43
N TYR A 114 -23.40 1.82 6.18
CA TYR A 114 -23.42 3.25 5.87
C TYR A 114 -24.81 3.89 5.89
N LYS A 115 -25.82 3.22 5.31
CA LYS A 115 -27.16 3.81 5.04
C LYS A 115 -28.30 3.12 5.79
N HIS A 116 -28.10 1.87 6.18
CA HIS A 116 -29.16 1.00 6.71
C HIS A 116 -28.72 0.27 7.97
N ALA A 117 -28.02 0.98 8.87
CA ALA A 117 -27.43 0.39 10.07
C ALA A 117 -28.48 -0.23 11.01
N ASP A 118 -29.74 0.19 10.91
CA ASP A 118 -30.88 -0.41 11.61
C ASP A 118 -31.11 -1.88 11.20
N LEU A 119 -30.84 -2.23 9.94
CA LEU A 119 -30.97 -3.61 9.44
C LEU A 119 -29.95 -4.55 10.09
N LEU A 120 -28.83 -4.06 10.65
CA LEU A 120 -27.86 -4.88 11.40
C LEU A 120 -28.45 -5.49 12.67
N LYS A 121 -29.65 -5.07 13.09
CA LYS A 121 -30.39 -5.67 14.21
C LYS A 121 -31.32 -6.82 13.78
N GLU A 122 -31.46 -7.06 12.48
CA GLU A 122 -32.42 -8.01 11.91
C GLU A 122 -31.73 -9.04 11.03
N GLU A 123 -32.30 -10.26 10.99
CA GLU A 123 -31.79 -11.30 10.10
C GLU A 123 -32.07 -10.93 8.63
N PRO A 124 -31.14 -11.22 7.70
CA PRO A 124 -29.89 -11.97 7.91
C PRO A 124 -28.70 -11.09 8.35
N TYR A 125 -28.82 -9.77 8.37
CA TYR A 125 -27.70 -8.84 8.55
C TYR A 125 -27.16 -8.78 9.99
N SER A 126 -27.95 -9.19 10.98
CA SER A 126 -27.49 -9.42 12.35
C SER A 126 -26.35 -10.42 12.44
N GLN A 127 -26.15 -11.28 11.43
CA GLN A 127 -24.99 -12.16 11.37
C GLN A 127 -23.67 -11.40 11.18
N CYS A 128 -23.66 -10.26 10.48
CA CYS A 128 -22.45 -9.41 10.35
C CYS A 128 -21.91 -8.97 11.72
N MET A 129 -22.81 -8.76 12.68
CA MET A 129 -22.49 -8.35 14.06
C MET A 129 -22.03 -9.52 14.93
N LYS A 130 -22.44 -10.76 14.62
CA LYS A 130 -22.23 -11.96 15.43
C LYS A 130 -21.05 -12.81 14.94
N ASP A 131 -20.89 -12.95 13.63
CA ASP A 131 -19.86 -13.78 13.01
C ASP A 131 -18.93 -12.90 12.14
N GLU A 132 -17.66 -12.91 12.52
CA GLU A 132 -16.60 -12.18 11.79
C GLU A 132 -16.29 -12.81 10.42
N ASN A 133 -16.76 -14.04 10.21
CA ASN A 133 -16.59 -14.78 8.97
C ASN A 133 -17.77 -14.68 8.01
N TYR A 134 -18.80 -13.93 8.38
CA TYR A 134 -19.98 -13.75 7.55
C TYR A 134 -19.68 -12.84 6.35
N ALA A 135 -20.08 -13.27 5.15
CA ALA A 135 -20.03 -12.49 3.91
C ALA A 135 -18.67 -11.83 3.58
N ILE A 136 -17.54 -12.42 3.99
CA ILE A 136 -16.22 -11.86 3.66
C ILE A 136 -15.89 -12.01 2.17
N VAL A 137 -15.32 -10.97 1.58
CA VAL A 137 -14.75 -10.94 0.22
C VAL A 137 -13.23 -10.84 0.27
N ASN A 138 -12.56 -11.02 -0.88
CA ASN A 138 -11.15 -10.63 -1.01
C ASN A 138 -11.08 -9.11 -1.28
N PRO A 139 -10.59 -8.27 -0.35
CA PRO A 139 -10.54 -6.82 -0.50
C PRO A 139 -9.74 -6.39 -1.73
N PHE A 140 -8.54 -6.93 -1.92
CA PHE A 140 -7.65 -6.52 -3.00
C PHE A 140 -8.20 -6.91 -4.37
N LYS A 141 -8.89 -8.05 -4.47
CA LYS A 141 -9.58 -8.43 -5.71
C LYS A 141 -10.84 -7.61 -5.97
N THR A 142 -11.55 -7.19 -4.91
CA THR A 142 -12.85 -6.52 -5.02
C THR A 142 -12.69 -5.02 -5.27
N TYR A 143 -11.80 -4.39 -4.52
CA TYR A 143 -11.60 -2.93 -4.49
C TYR A 143 -10.30 -2.50 -5.18
N GLY A 144 -9.35 -3.42 -5.37
CA GLY A 144 -8.13 -3.15 -6.10
C GLY A 144 -7.32 -2.01 -5.51
N LEU A 145 -6.72 -1.25 -6.42
CA LEU A 145 -5.82 -0.14 -6.14
C LEU A 145 -6.49 0.99 -5.33
N ALA A 146 -7.82 1.09 -5.35
CA ALA A 146 -8.52 2.08 -4.54
C ALA A 146 -8.20 1.91 -3.06
N LEU A 147 -7.99 0.67 -2.57
CA LEU A 147 -7.58 0.45 -1.17
C LEU A 147 -6.18 0.97 -0.88
N LEU A 148 -5.25 0.80 -1.82
CA LEU A 148 -3.89 1.29 -1.66
C LEU A 148 -3.86 2.81 -1.69
N ASP A 149 -4.73 3.43 -2.50
CA ASP A 149 -4.92 4.87 -2.65
C ASP A 149 -6.01 5.42 -1.69
N SER A 150 -5.97 5.00 -0.42
CA SER A 150 -6.99 5.37 0.55
C SER A 150 -6.42 5.63 1.95
N PRO A 151 -7.21 6.19 2.88
CA PRO A 151 -6.80 6.37 4.28
C PRO A 151 -6.43 5.08 5.02
N PHE A 152 -6.69 3.90 4.44
CA PHE A 152 -6.21 2.63 4.99
C PHE A 152 -4.69 2.47 4.87
N THR A 153 -4.01 3.20 3.99
CA THR A 153 -2.55 3.18 3.87
C THR A 153 -1.97 4.59 4.03
N ARG A 154 -0.63 4.67 4.03
CA ARG A 154 0.13 5.92 3.91
C ARG A 154 0.82 6.04 2.56
N LEU A 155 0.40 5.22 1.60
CA LEU A 155 0.90 5.27 0.23
C LEU A 155 0.33 6.50 -0.47
N ILE A 156 1.18 7.16 -1.25
CA ILE A 156 0.80 8.26 -2.12
C ILE A 156 0.92 7.78 -3.54
N ARG A 157 -0.19 7.73 -4.27
CA ARG A 157 -0.18 7.32 -5.67
C ARG A 157 0.48 8.40 -6.53
N LEU A 158 1.37 7.98 -7.42
CA LEU A 158 1.99 8.85 -8.41
C LEU A 158 1.21 8.83 -9.73
N GLU A 159 1.42 9.85 -10.56
CA GLU A 159 0.79 9.96 -11.89
C GLU A 159 1.45 9.02 -12.90
N ALA A 160 2.74 8.72 -12.69
CA ALA A 160 3.50 7.78 -13.48
C ALA A 160 2.82 6.40 -13.49
N LYS A 161 2.45 5.97 -14.70
CA LYS A 161 1.85 4.66 -14.95
C LYS A 161 2.21 4.21 -16.36
N LYS A 162 2.36 2.90 -16.53
CA LYS A 162 2.58 2.29 -17.83
C LYS A 162 1.90 0.93 -17.84
N ASP A 163 1.11 0.69 -18.88
CA ASP A 163 0.28 -0.51 -19.01
C ASP A 163 -0.57 -0.68 -17.73
N ASN A 164 -0.43 -1.82 -17.05
CA ASN A 164 -1.16 -2.19 -15.84
C ASN A 164 -0.32 -1.99 -14.56
N ILE A 165 0.76 -1.20 -14.64
CA ILE A 165 1.66 -0.91 -13.53
C ILE A 165 1.37 0.48 -12.96
N HIS A 166 1.12 0.51 -11.66
CA HIS A 166 0.88 1.70 -10.87
C HIS A 166 2.02 1.93 -9.88
N VAL A 167 2.34 3.20 -9.65
CA VAL A 167 3.46 3.55 -8.78
C VAL A 167 2.93 4.27 -7.54
N PHE A 168 3.34 3.79 -6.38
CA PHE A 168 3.04 4.39 -5.08
C PHE A 168 4.33 4.79 -4.39
N TYR A 169 4.30 5.87 -3.64
CA TYR A 169 5.40 6.34 -2.83
C TYR A 169 5.05 6.24 -1.34
N HIS A 170 5.99 5.80 -0.51
CA HIS A 170 5.85 5.84 0.94
C HIS A 170 6.86 6.79 1.57
N CYS A 171 6.38 7.93 2.08
CA CYS A 171 7.25 8.98 2.61
C CYS A 171 8.16 8.52 3.76
N ALA A 172 7.65 7.66 4.65
CA ALA A 172 8.46 7.22 5.79
C ALA A 172 9.63 6.32 5.35
N PHE A 173 9.44 5.48 4.33
CA PHE A 173 10.46 4.55 3.84
C PHE A 173 11.31 5.14 2.72
N GLU A 174 10.82 6.20 2.08
CA GLU A 174 11.47 6.80 0.91
C GLU A 174 11.64 5.77 -0.20
N THR A 175 10.54 5.06 -0.49
CA THR A 175 10.51 3.94 -1.43
C THR A 175 9.34 4.10 -2.39
N LEU A 176 9.61 3.82 -3.67
CA LEU A 176 8.60 3.61 -4.70
C LEU A 176 8.22 2.14 -4.76
N PHE A 177 6.92 1.87 -4.82
CA PHE A 177 6.34 0.56 -4.99
C PHE A 177 5.66 0.50 -6.36
N PHE A 178 6.13 -0.41 -7.21
CA PHE A 178 5.52 -0.70 -8.50
C PHE A 178 4.56 -1.87 -8.30
N VAL A 179 3.27 -1.63 -8.54
CA VAL A 179 2.18 -2.54 -8.19
C VAL A 179 1.33 -2.83 -9.42
N ASP A 180 0.95 -4.08 -9.64
CA ASP A 180 0.02 -4.44 -10.71
C ASP A 180 -1.45 -4.13 -10.36
N GLU A 181 -2.36 -4.34 -11.31
CA GLU A 181 -3.81 -4.15 -11.11
C GLU A 181 -4.43 -5.09 -10.05
N GLU A 182 -3.76 -6.19 -9.73
CA GLU A 182 -4.19 -7.17 -8.72
C GLU A 182 -3.63 -6.86 -7.32
N CYS A 183 -2.99 -5.69 -7.16
CA CYS A 183 -2.33 -5.26 -5.92
C CYS A 183 -1.18 -6.18 -5.48
N ASN A 184 -0.46 -6.77 -6.43
CA ASN A 184 0.79 -7.47 -6.19
C ASN A 184 1.97 -6.53 -6.44
N LEU A 185 2.98 -6.66 -5.58
CA LEU A 185 4.24 -5.95 -5.74
C LEU A 185 5.05 -6.55 -6.90
N ILE A 186 5.41 -5.71 -7.87
CA ILE A 186 6.33 -6.04 -8.94
C ILE A 186 7.76 -5.72 -8.51
N GLU A 187 7.97 -4.51 -7.99
CA GLU A 187 9.29 -4.04 -7.57
C GLU A 187 9.21 -2.96 -6.50
N GLU A 188 10.23 -2.93 -5.64
CA GLU A 188 10.51 -1.85 -4.69
C GLU A 188 11.77 -1.11 -5.12
N LEU A 189 11.71 0.22 -5.11
CA LEU A 189 12.82 1.08 -5.45
C LEU A 189 13.00 2.15 -4.35
N PRO A 190 13.95 1.93 -3.42
CA PRO A 190 14.40 2.99 -2.52
C PRO A 190 14.95 4.14 -3.36
N ILE A 191 14.44 5.35 -3.15
CA ILE A 191 14.79 6.52 -3.95
C ILE A 191 15.91 7.36 -3.33
N LEU A 192 16.20 7.16 -2.05
CA LEU A 192 17.23 7.91 -1.32
C LEU A 192 18.25 6.93 -0.77
N ASP A 193 19.52 7.17 -1.08
CA ASP A 193 20.61 6.41 -0.47
C ASP A 193 20.98 6.94 0.91
N GLU A 194 21.57 6.07 1.73
CA GLU A 194 21.99 6.39 3.10
C GLU A 194 23.02 7.52 3.19
N LYS A 195 23.75 7.83 2.10
CA LYS A 195 24.81 8.85 2.05
C LYS A 195 24.27 10.22 1.61
N CYS A 196 22.99 10.32 1.21
CA CYS A 196 22.34 11.60 0.90
C CYS A 196 22.10 12.42 2.18
N GLN A 197 22.99 13.40 2.45
CA GLN A 197 22.92 14.23 3.66
C GLN A 197 21.84 15.32 3.61
N TYR A 198 21.46 15.80 2.41
CA TYR A 198 20.48 16.86 2.23
C TYR A 198 19.42 16.43 1.23
N LYS A 199 18.16 16.54 1.65
CA LYS A 199 16.99 16.18 0.82
C LYS A 199 16.43 17.45 0.22
N ASP A 200 16.56 17.60 -1.09
CA ASP A 200 15.82 18.62 -1.80
C ASP A 200 14.39 18.11 -2.02
N ASN A 201 13.47 18.57 -1.16
CA ASN A 201 12.07 18.22 -1.25
C ASN A 201 11.29 19.17 -2.16
N LEU A 202 11.94 20.17 -2.77
CA LEU A 202 11.31 21.06 -3.73
C LEU A 202 10.90 20.24 -4.96
N HIS A 203 9.63 20.34 -5.37
CA HIS A 203 9.07 19.56 -6.48
C HIS A 203 9.20 18.03 -6.33
N LEU A 204 9.28 17.50 -5.10
CA LEU A 204 9.52 16.07 -4.86
C LEU A 204 8.61 15.17 -5.71
N PHE A 205 7.30 15.38 -5.72
CA PHE A 205 6.39 14.51 -6.47
C PHE A 205 6.59 14.58 -7.99
N GLU A 206 6.94 15.75 -8.55
CA GLU A 206 7.29 15.89 -9.97
C GLU A 206 8.58 15.11 -10.30
N ASN A 207 9.56 15.19 -9.40
CA ASN A 207 10.81 14.45 -9.47
C ASN A 207 10.56 12.94 -9.40
N LEU A 208 9.73 12.48 -8.46
CA LEU A 208 9.37 11.07 -8.33
C LEU A 208 8.61 10.55 -9.54
N ASN A 209 7.72 11.35 -10.13
CA ASN A 209 7.07 10.99 -11.39
C ASN A 209 8.07 10.83 -12.54
N THR A 210 9.09 11.70 -12.61
CA THR A 210 10.18 11.57 -13.59
C THR A 210 10.93 10.26 -13.41
N ILE A 211 11.39 9.97 -12.18
CA ILE A 211 12.12 8.73 -11.85
C ILE A 211 11.28 7.48 -12.12
N ALA A 212 10.01 7.50 -11.72
CA ALA A 212 9.09 6.39 -11.94
C ALA A 212 8.88 6.13 -13.45
N ASN A 213 8.73 7.18 -14.27
CA ASN A 213 8.62 7.04 -15.71
C ASN A 213 9.91 6.45 -16.32
N ASP A 214 11.08 6.94 -15.93
CA ASP A 214 12.35 6.42 -16.45
C ASP A 214 12.52 4.92 -16.16
N TYR A 215 12.11 4.50 -14.96
CA TYR A 215 12.06 3.09 -14.60
C TYR A 215 11.09 2.30 -15.50
N LEU A 216 9.85 2.78 -15.64
CA LEU A 216 8.80 2.11 -16.42
C LEU A 216 9.13 1.99 -17.92
N TYR A 217 9.79 2.99 -18.49
CA TYR A 217 10.22 3.00 -19.90
C TYR A 217 11.55 2.27 -20.14
N HIS A 218 12.14 1.69 -19.11
CA HIS A 218 13.42 0.97 -19.17
C HIS A 218 14.58 1.86 -19.66
N ASP A 219 14.50 3.17 -19.47
CA ASP A 219 15.58 4.10 -19.79
C ASP A 219 16.53 4.22 -18.60
N ARG A 220 17.41 3.22 -18.51
CA ARG A 220 18.31 3.08 -17.37
C ARG A 220 19.32 4.22 -17.25
N THR A 221 19.92 4.64 -18.36
CA THR A 221 20.91 5.71 -18.35
C THR A 221 20.27 7.01 -17.89
N LYS A 222 19.06 7.29 -18.37
CA LYS A 222 18.27 8.42 -17.93
C LYS A 222 17.91 8.32 -16.44
N LEU A 223 17.43 7.16 -15.97
CA LEU A 223 17.11 6.91 -14.56
C LEU A 223 18.26 7.27 -13.62
N PHE A 224 19.46 6.73 -13.84
CA PHE A 224 20.61 7.04 -12.98
C PHE A 224 21.03 8.51 -13.10
N SER A 225 20.98 9.08 -14.31
CA SER A 225 21.33 10.50 -14.50
C SER A 225 20.34 11.44 -13.80
N ASP A 226 19.06 11.09 -13.79
CA ASP A 226 18.01 11.92 -13.20
C ASP A 226 17.97 11.72 -11.68
N LEU A 227 18.23 10.51 -11.17
CA LEU A 227 18.43 10.27 -9.74
C LEU A 227 19.55 11.16 -9.18
N LEU A 228 20.67 11.28 -9.90
CA LEU A 228 21.77 12.15 -9.51
C LEU A 228 21.41 13.64 -9.63
N LYS A 229 20.88 14.08 -10.77
CA LYS A 229 20.52 15.50 -11.02
C LYS A 229 19.47 16.03 -10.05
N LEU A 230 18.55 15.17 -9.62
CA LEU A 230 17.47 15.51 -8.70
C LEU A 230 17.88 15.37 -7.23
N ASN A 231 19.17 15.14 -6.95
CA ASN A 231 19.71 14.96 -5.60
C ASN A 231 19.02 13.84 -4.81
N LEU A 232 18.54 12.82 -5.52
CA LEU A 232 17.95 11.61 -4.93
C LEU A 232 19.03 10.54 -4.69
N LEU A 233 20.15 10.63 -5.39
CA LEU A 233 21.30 9.76 -5.24
C LEU A 233 22.58 10.59 -5.03
N SER A 234 23.39 10.21 -4.04
CA SER A 234 24.70 10.80 -3.81
C SER A 234 25.67 10.45 -4.94
N GLU A 235 26.59 11.36 -5.28
CA GLU A 235 27.64 11.12 -6.28
C GLU A 235 28.43 9.84 -5.98
N ALA A 236 28.80 9.62 -4.72
CA ALA A 236 29.52 8.44 -4.28
C ALA A 236 28.77 7.14 -4.61
N TYR A 237 27.44 7.12 -4.43
CA TYR A 237 26.64 5.94 -4.71
C TYR A 237 26.34 5.78 -6.20
N TYR A 238 26.21 6.88 -6.93
CA TYR A 238 26.14 6.88 -8.39
C TYR A 238 27.38 6.20 -8.99
N ASP A 239 28.57 6.60 -8.56
CA ASP A 239 29.84 6.02 -9.03
C ASP A 239 29.92 4.52 -8.73
N GLU A 240 29.53 4.09 -7.51
CA GLU A 240 29.45 2.67 -7.14
C GLU A 240 28.52 1.87 -8.07
N CYS A 241 27.33 2.42 -8.39
CA CYS A 241 26.39 1.81 -9.31
C CYS A 241 26.95 1.69 -10.74
N MET A 242 27.66 2.72 -11.20
CA MET A 242 28.27 2.74 -12.53
C MET A 242 29.46 1.78 -12.63
N GLU A 243 30.27 1.64 -11.58
CA GLU A 243 31.35 0.66 -11.52
C GLU A 243 30.83 -0.79 -11.58
N GLU A 244 29.80 -1.11 -10.79
CA GLU A 244 29.17 -2.43 -10.81
C GLU A 244 28.58 -2.76 -12.19
N GLU A 245 28.01 -1.75 -12.86
CA GLU A 245 27.52 -1.93 -14.22
C GLU A 245 28.64 -2.23 -15.21
N LEU A 246 29.74 -1.50 -15.14
CA LEU A 246 30.90 -1.75 -16.00
C LEU A 246 31.46 -3.16 -15.78
N LYS A 247 31.51 -3.64 -14.52
CA LYS A 247 31.90 -5.03 -14.20
C LYS A 247 30.94 -6.04 -14.83
N TYR A 248 29.63 -5.79 -14.73
CA TYR A 248 28.61 -6.66 -15.32
C TYR A 248 28.71 -6.75 -16.85
N GLN A 249 28.82 -5.61 -17.53
CA GLN A 249 28.95 -5.57 -18.99
C GLN A 249 30.20 -6.32 -19.47
N LYS A 250 31.34 -6.17 -18.75
CA LYS A 250 32.56 -6.93 -19.03
C LYS A 250 32.35 -8.44 -18.87
N LYS A 251 31.60 -8.87 -17.84
CA LYS A 251 31.28 -10.29 -17.60
C LYS A 251 30.38 -10.88 -18.70
N MET A 252 29.38 -10.13 -19.16
CA MET A 252 28.49 -10.56 -20.24
C MET A 252 29.21 -10.64 -21.58
N LYS A 253 30.08 -9.67 -21.89
CA LYS A 253 30.93 -9.72 -23.09
C LYS A 253 31.84 -10.94 -23.11
N ARG A 254 32.42 -11.33 -21.96
CA ARG A 254 33.23 -12.57 -21.84
C ARG A 254 32.39 -13.83 -22.08
N LYS A 255 31.23 -13.95 -21.45
CA LYS A 255 30.32 -15.09 -21.64
C LYS A 255 29.84 -15.26 -23.09
N ASN A 256 29.65 -14.17 -23.82
CA ASN A 256 29.26 -14.21 -25.23
C ASN A 256 30.44 -14.42 -26.18
N HIS A 257 31.68 -14.37 -25.69
CA HIS A 257 32.89 -14.68 -26.48
C HIS A 257 33.36 -16.12 -26.29
N ASP A 258 32.94 -16.78 -25.20
CA ASP A 258 33.22 -18.19 -24.90
C ASP A 258 32.13 -19.16 -25.46
N LEU A 259 31.22 -18.66 -26.31
CA LEU A 259 30.18 -19.37 -27.07
C LEU A 259 30.41 -19.19 -28.56
#